data_AF-A0A3S8VJD5-F1
#
_entry.id   AF-A0A3S8VJD5-F1
#
_cell.length_a   1.000
_cell.length_b   1.000
_cell.length_c   1.000
_cell.angle_alpha   90.00
_cell.angle_beta   90.00
_cell.angle_gamma   90.00
#
_symmetry.space_group_name_H-M   'P 1'
#
loop_
_entity.id
_entity.type
_entity.pdbx_description
1 polymer ?
#
loop_
_entity_poly.entity_id
_entity_poly.type
_entity_poly.pdbx_seq_one_letter_code
_entity_poly.pdbx_strand_id
1 'polypeptide(L)'
;MHEQRTIDPYAAMPYGMTPHGTPPHDTAGYGAAPNGTAPGGPPPDPGGDGGGGGSVAGALRRRFAAGVVICVMLLGIGMIHTALTGGFGPPQPSAESALADDGPPAHPPLAASRPATIRIPAIGVDAPLTGVGLDPDGWLAAPPPGVRNLAGWYRDAATPGATGTAVVTGHVDDAAGPAVFYRLGGLKRGDIVKVDREDGRTAEFTVYAVEVFDAADFPSRRVYGDTDRAELRVLTCGGRYREGDDPGYEGNVVVFARLTDVA
;
A
#
# COMPACT_ATOMS: atom_id res chain seq x y z
N MET A 1 22.01 -22.84 -39.74
CA MET A 1 20.80 -22.47 -39.00
C MET A 1 21.26 -21.87 -37.68
N HIS A 2 21.28 -20.55 -37.56
CA HIS A 2 21.51 -19.89 -36.28
C HIS A 2 20.15 -19.65 -35.66
N GLU A 3 19.87 -20.44 -34.62
CA GLU A 3 18.74 -20.24 -33.74
C GLU A 3 18.93 -18.87 -33.07
N GLN A 4 18.12 -17.89 -33.48
CA GLN A 4 17.99 -16.64 -32.75
C GLN A 4 17.45 -17.00 -31.37
N ARG A 5 18.34 -17.07 -30.38
CA ARG A 5 17.94 -16.94 -28.98
C ARG A 5 17.23 -15.60 -28.88
N THR A 6 15.90 -15.63 -28.84
CA THR A 6 15.08 -14.51 -28.40
C THR A 6 15.55 -14.20 -26.98
N ILE A 7 16.38 -13.16 -26.82
CA ILE A 7 16.67 -12.59 -25.52
C ILE A 7 15.31 -12.08 -25.03
N ASP A 8 14.74 -12.74 -24.03
CA ASP A 8 13.55 -12.24 -23.36
C ASP A 8 13.93 -10.89 -22.72
N PRO A 9 13.43 -9.76 -23.25
CA PRO A 9 13.84 -8.44 -22.76
C PRO A 9 13.45 -8.23 -21.30
N TYR A 10 12.56 -9.06 -20.75
CA TYR A 10 12.04 -8.99 -19.39
C TYR A 10 12.58 -10.08 -18.45
N ALA A 11 13.43 -10.99 -18.94
CA ALA A 11 13.98 -12.08 -18.11
C ALA A 11 14.93 -11.59 -17.00
N ALA A 12 15.37 -10.34 -17.07
CA ALA A 12 16.19 -9.69 -16.06
C ALA A 12 15.91 -8.19 -15.99
N MET A 13 14.63 -7.80 -15.92
CA MET A 13 14.25 -6.48 -15.38
C MET A 13 13.79 -6.66 -13.95
N PRO A 14 14.66 -6.92 -12.97
CA PRO A 14 14.22 -6.88 -11.60
C PRO A 14 13.82 -5.41 -11.26
N TYR A 15 12.99 -5.17 -10.24
CA TYR A 15 12.72 -3.83 -9.68
C TYR A 15 13.40 -3.73 -8.33
N GLY A 16 14.34 -2.80 -8.17
CA GLY A 16 15.35 -2.88 -7.13
C GLY A 16 15.99 -1.54 -6.89
N MET A 17 15.71 -1.08 -5.68
CA MET A 17 16.57 -0.30 -4.80
C MET A 17 17.76 0.39 -5.47
N THR A 18 17.56 1.65 -5.84
CA THR A 18 18.52 2.62 -5.32
C THR A 18 18.34 2.68 -3.80
N PRO A 19 19.40 2.56 -2.98
CA PRO A 19 19.33 2.52 -1.53
C PRO A 19 18.97 3.91 -0.98
N HIS A 20 17.71 4.31 -1.10
CA HIS A 20 17.19 5.56 -0.58
C HIS A 20 15.82 5.30 0.04
N GLY A 21 15.79 4.53 1.12
CA GLY A 21 14.66 4.49 2.05
C GLY A 21 15.12 4.97 3.41
N THR A 22 14.83 6.21 3.78
CA THR A 22 14.91 6.64 5.19
C THR A 22 13.79 6.00 6.00
N PRO A 23 14.01 5.75 7.31
CA PRO A 23 13.03 5.06 8.14
C PRO A 23 11.68 5.79 8.17
N PRO A 24 10.57 5.05 8.32
CA PRO A 24 9.28 5.66 8.58
C PRO A 24 9.37 6.56 9.82
N HIS A 25 8.74 7.73 9.75
CA HIS A 25 8.87 8.81 10.74
C HIS A 25 8.67 8.33 12.18
N ASP A 26 9.70 8.52 13.00
CA ASP A 26 9.68 8.42 14.45
C ASP A 26 8.88 9.61 15.01
N THR A 27 7.64 9.40 15.47
CA THR A 27 6.94 10.40 16.31
C THR A 27 7.34 10.20 17.78
N ALA A 28 8.62 10.36 18.10
CA ALA A 28 9.07 10.52 19.48
C ALA A 28 8.86 11.98 19.91
N GLY A 29 7.66 12.29 20.42
CA GLY A 29 7.29 13.66 20.76
C GLY A 29 6.08 13.81 21.66
N TYR A 30 5.95 13.03 22.73
CA TYR A 30 5.11 13.40 23.87
C TYR A 30 5.92 13.33 25.16
N GLY A 31 6.21 14.53 25.68
CA GLY A 31 6.93 14.75 26.92
C GLY A 31 6.20 14.16 28.13
N ALA A 32 7.01 13.62 29.03
CA ALA A 32 6.62 13.20 30.36
C ALA A 32 5.97 14.35 31.15
N ALA A 33 4.84 14.08 31.80
CA ALA A 33 4.29 14.92 32.85
C ALA A 33 4.87 14.50 34.22
N PRO A 34 5.26 15.45 35.11
CA PRO A 34 5.81 15.14 36.42
C PRO A 34 4.76 14.80 37.49
N ASN A 35 5.16 13.91 38.40
CA ASN A 35 4.50 13.55 39.66
C ASN A 35 4.32 14.74 40.62
N GLY A 36 3.24 14.75 41.42
CA GLY A 36 3.12 15.63 42.58
C GLY A 36 1.81 15.56 43.39
N THR A 37 1.84 14.73 44.45
CA THR A 37 1.39 15.01 45.84
C THR A 37 -0.08 15.35 46.17
N ALA A 38 -0.70 14.47 46.98
CA ALA A 38 -1.90 14.71 47.80
C ALA A 38 -1.59 15.40 49.14
N PRO A 39 -2.57 16.05 49.80
CA PRO A 39 -2.77 15.74 51.22
C PRO A 39 -4.23 15.82 51.73
N GLY A 40 -4.50 15.09 52.83
CA GLY A 40 -5.50 15.49 53.84
C GLY A 40 -6.62 14.48 54.15
N GLY A 41 -6.48 13.71 55.23
CA GLY A 41 -7.62 13.16 56.00
C GLY A 41 -8.17 14.23 56.97
N PRO A 42 -9.36 14.06 57.62
CA PRO A 42 -9.49 13.26 58.87
C PRO A 42 -10.92 12.66 59.07
N PRO A 43 -11.39 12.32 60.30
CA PRO A 43 -11.04 11.26 61.27
C PRO A 43 -12.19 10.21 61.46
N PRO A 44 -12.14 9.24 62.41
CA PRO A 44 -13.05 8.08 62.45
C PRO A 44 -14.21 8.15 63.48
N ASP A 45 -14.99 7.06 63.49
CA ASP A 45 -15.95 6.51 64.50
C ASP A 45 -17.46 6.80 64.35
N PRO A 46 -18.38 6.05 65.01
CA PRO A 46 -18.42 4.61 65.32
C PRO A 46 -19.82 3.96 65.12
N GLY A 47 -19.91 2.61 65.07
CA GLY A 47 -21.13 1.81 65.32
C GLY A 47 -22.28 1.97 64.30
N GLY A 48 -23.07 0.97 63.93
CA GLY A 48 -23.34 -0.34 64.47
C GLY A 48 -24.51 -0.96 63.68
N ASP A 49 -24.62 -2.28 63.80
CA ASP A 49 -25.81 -3.12 63.73
C ASP A 49 -26.80 -3.02 62.55
N GLY A 50 -26.97 -4.16 61.87
CA GLY A 50 -28.31 -4.60 61.48
C GLY A 50 -28.46 -5.09 60.04
N GLY A 51 -28.90 -6.33 59.92
CA GLY A 51 -29.86 -6.68 58.87
C GLY A 51 -29.34 -7.59 57.78
N GLY A 52 -29.74 -8.87 57.86
CA GLY A 52 -29.52 -9.86 56.82
C GLY A 52 -30.25 -9.53 55.52
N GLY A 53 -29.79 -10.15 54.44
CA GLY A 53 -30.45 -10.06 53.14
C GLY A 53 -29.49 -10.36 52.01
N GLY A 54 -29.15 -11.63 51.82
CA GLY A 54 -28.49 -12.11 50.61
C GLY A 54 -29.38 -11.83 49.40
N SER A 55 -29.20 -10.67 48.78
CA SER A 55 -29.89 -10.33 47.54
C SER A 55 -29.10 -10.87 46.36
N VAL A 56 -29.72 -11.81 45.66
CA VAL A 56 -29.37 -12.36 44.35
C VAL A 56 -28.96 -11.30 43.30
N ALA A 57 -29.26 -10.02 43.55
CA ALA A 57 -28.85 -8.86 42.74
C ALA A 57 -27.33 -8.58 42.74
N GLY A 58 -26.59 -8.94 43.79
CA GLY A 58 -25.13 -8.73 43.86
C GLY A 58 -24.33 -9.68 42.95
N ALA A 59 -24.82 -10.90 42.77
CA ALA A 59 -24.19 -11.91 41.92
C ALA A 59 -24.38 -11.62 40.42
N LEU A 60 -25.52 -11.02 40.04
CA LEU A 60 -25.78 -10.64 38.65
C LEU A 60 -24.96 -9.40 38.23
N ARG A 61 -24.82 -8.40 39.11
CA ARG A 61 -23.98 -7.22 38.89
C ARG A 61 -22.49 -7.56 38.70
N ARG A 62 -21.98 -8.55 39.45
CA ARG A 62 -20.60 -9.04 39.28
C ARG A 62 -20.37 -9.78 37.96
N ARG A 63 -21.39 -10.47 37.43
CA ARG A 63 -21.31 -11.16 36.13
C ARG A 63 -21.33 -10.21 34.94
N PHE A 64 -22.13 -9.14 35.00
CA PHE A 64 -22.09 -8.07 33.99
C PHE A 64 -20.79 -7.26 34.05
N ALA A 65 -20.29 -6.94 35.25
CA ALA A 65 -19.01 -6.23 35.41
C ALA A 65 -17.81 -7.07 34.90
N ALA A 66 -17.80 -8.38 35.16
CA ALA A 66 -16.77 -9.28 34.64
C ALA A 66 -16.82 -9.40 33.10
N GLY A 67 -18.02 -9.46 32.52
CA GLY A 67 -18.20 -9.48 31.06
C GLY A 67 -17.67 -8.21 30.37
N VAL A 68 -17.94 -7.03 30.96
CA VAL A 68 -17.44 -5.75 30.44
C VAL A 68 -15.91 -5.67 30.53
N VAL A 69 -15.31 -6.10 31.65
CA VAL A 69 -13.85 -6.14 31.81
C VAL A 69 -13.18 -7.07 30.79
N ILE A 70 -13.75 -8.25 30.54
CA ILE A 70 -13.25 -9.18 29.53
C ILE A 70 -13.36 -8.58 28.12
N CYS A 71 -14.49 -7.95 27.76
CA CYS A 71 -14.62 -7.27 26.48
C CYS A 71 -13.61 -6.13 26.30
N VAL A 72 -13.36 -5.33 27.34
CA VAL A 72 -12.35 -4.25 27.30
C VAL A 72 -10.94 -4.83 27.18
N MET A 73 -10.62 -5.92 27.87
CA MET A 73 -9.33 -6.61 27.71
C MET A 73 -9.17 -7.20 26.30
N LEU A 74 -10.20 -7.83 25.74
CA LEU A 74 -10.14 -8.38 24.39
C LEU A 74 -10.03 -7.29 23.32
N LEU A 75 -10.70 -6.14 23.51
CA LEU A 75 -10.54 -4.96 22.67
C LEU A 75 -9.13 -4.37 22.81
N GLY A 76 -8.60 -4.25 24.03
CA GLY A 76 -7.25 -3.77 24.28
C GLY A 76 -6.18 -4.69 23.70
N ILE A 77 -6.32 -6.01 23.89
CA ILE A 77 -5.46 -7.02 23.26
C ILE A 77 -5.61 -6.96 21.74
N GLY A 78 -6.83 -6.79 21.21
CA GLY A 78 -7.05 -6.59 19.78
C GLY A 78 -6.34 -5.36 19.24
N MET A 79 -6.40 -4.22 19.94
CA MET A 79 -5.71 -2.98 19.56
C MET A 79 -4.18 -3.11 19.66
N ILE A 80 -3.67 -3.75 20.72
CA ILE A 80 -2.23 -4.01 20.88
C ILE A 80 -1.75 -5.00 19.83
N HIS A 81 -2.51 -6.06 19.54
CA HIS A 81 -2.19 -7.01 18.49
C HIS A 81 -2.22 -6.31 17.12
N THR A 82 -3.18 -5.41 16.87
CA THR A 82 -3.23 -4.59 15.65
C THR A 82 -2.07 -3.61 15.57
N ALA A 83 -1.61 -3.03 16.67
CA ALA A 83 -0.43 -2.17 16.70
C ALA A 83 0.89 -2.95 16.55
N LEU A 84 0.93 -4.21 16.99
CA LEU A 84 2.10 -5.09 16.88
C LEU A 84 2.16 -5.84 15.54
N THR A 85 1.02 -6.08 14.89
CA THR A 85 0.95 -6.77 13.57
C THR A 85 0.61 -5.84 12.41
N GLY A 86 0.09 -4.64 12.68
CA GLY A 86 -0.13 -3.55 11.72
C GLY A 86 0.91 -2.46 11.96
N GLY A 87 2.15 -2.76 11.57
CA GLY A 87 3.31 -1.91 11.81
C GLY A 87 3.26 -0.60 11.02
N PHE A 88 3.90 0.43 11.58
CA PHE A 88 4.19 1.70 10.94
C PHE A 88 4.79 1.48 9.54
N GLY A 89 4.02 1.82 8.50
CA GLY A 89 4.42 1.61 7.12
C GLY A 89 3.25 1.81 6.13
N PRO A 90 3.52 1.74 4.83
CA PRO A 90 2.52 1.86 3.78
C PRO A 90 1.48 0.72 3.90
N PRO A 91 0.21 0.98 3.57
CA PRO A 91 -0.83 -0.04 3.57
C PRO A 91 -0.44 -1.25 2.72
N GLN A 92 -0.62 -2.45 3.26
CA GLN A 92 -0.38 -3.70 2.54
C GLN A 92 -1.69 -4.25 1.95
N PRO A 93 -1.64 -4.96 0.81
CA PRO A 93 -2.84 -5.52 0.19
C PRO A 93 -3.50 -6.57 1.09
N SER A 94 -4.83 -6.57 1.08
CA SER A 94 -5.62 -7.61 1.73
C SER A 94 -5.58 -8.91 0.92
N ALA A 95 -5.73 -10.07 1.60
CA ALA A 95 -5.69 -11.38 0.94
C ALA A 95 -6.73 -11.53 -0.20
N GLU A 96 -7.89 -10.88 -0.05
CA GLU A 96 -8.95 -10.80 -1.06
C GLU A 96 -8.51 -10.05 -2.34
N SER A 97 -7.56 -9.12 -2.23
CA SER A 97 -7.06 -8.33 -3.35
C SER A 97 -5.94 -9.04 -4.12
N ALA A 98 -5.31 -10.08 -3.56
CA ALA A 98 -4.14 -10.74 -4.15
C ALA A 98 -4.45 -11.80 -5.22
N LEU A 99 -5.69 -12.29 -5.33
CA LEU A 99 -6.03 -13.49 -6.11
C LEU A 99 -7.38 -13.37 -6.83
N ALA A 100 -7.38 -12.94 -8.10
CA ALA A 100 -8.28 -13.48 -9.16
C ALA A 100 -7.99 -12.86 -10.54
N ASP A 101 -8.24 -13.65 -11.59
CA ASP A 101 -8.26 -13.23 -13.01
C ASP A 101 -9.71 -12.89 -13.49
N ASP A 102 -10.71 -13.03 -12.63
CA ASP A 102 -12.13 -12.77 -12.91
C ASP A 102 -12.48 -11.27 -12.88
N GLY A 103 -11.62 -10.44 -13.48
CA GLY A 103 -11.86 -9.03 -13.67
C GLY A 103 -13.00 -8.76 -14.67
N PRO A 104 -13.56 -7.54 -14.68
CA PRO A 104 -14.56 -7.13 -15.68
C PRO A 104 -14.10 -7.37 -17.12
N PRO A 105 -15.04 -7.45 -18.08
CA PRO A 105 -14.72 -7.62 -19.50
C PRO A 105 -13.74 -6.54 -19.97
N ALA A 106 -12.71 -6.97 -20.71
CA ALA A 106 -11.74 -6.05 -21.26
C ALA A 106 -12.34 -5.20 -22.39
N HIS A 107 -12.06 -3.90 -22.39
CA HIS A 107 -12.37 -3.01 -23.51
C HIS A 107 -11.35 -3.22 -24.65
N PRO A 108 -11.76 -3.04 -25.93
CA PRO A 108 -10.82 -3.05 -27.05
C PRO A 108 -9.65 -2.06 -26.85
N PRO A 109 -8.41 -2.43 -27.21
CA PRO A 109 -7.28 -1.52 -27.10
C PRO A 109 -7.43 -0.25 -27.96
N LEU A 110 -6.84 0.83 -27.49
CA LEU A 110 -6.73 2.12 -28.17
C LEU A 110 -5.48 2.17 -29.04
N ALA A 111 -5.44 3.09 -30.00
CA ALA A 111 -4.19 3.47 -30.67
C ALA A 111 -3.15 3.96 -29.64
N ALA A 112 -1.86 3.87 -29.96
CA ALA A 112 -0.82 4.38 -29.06
C ALA A 112 -0.93 5.90 -28.86
N SER A 113 -0.82 6.37 -27.62
CA SER A 113 -0.68 7.80 -27.28
C SER A 113 0.00 7.94 -25.94
N ARG A 114 0.88 8.93 -25.82
CA ARG A 114 1.64 9.16 -24.59
C ARG A 114 0.69 9.56 -23.45
N PRO A 115 0.96 9.11 -22.22
CA PRO A 115 0.16 9.51 -21.07
C PRO A 115 0.61 10.87 -20.53
N ALA A 116 -0.31 11.60 -19.92
CA ALA A 116 -0.10 12.91 -19.33
C ALA A 116 -0.24 12.88 -17.80
N THR A 117 -1.32 12.28 -17.30
CA THR A 117 -1.67 12.29 -15.86
C THR A 117 -2.24 10.94 -15.46
N ILE A 118 -1.93 10.47 -14.25
CA ILE A 118 -2.57 9.31 -13.62
C ILE A 118 -3.45 9.76 -12.45
N ARG A 119 -4.66 9.21 -12.37
CA ARG A 119 -5.59 9.44 -11.26
C ARG A 119 -6.07 8.12 -10.68
N ILE A 120 -6.05 8.02 -9.36
CA ILE A 120 -6.55 6.85 -8.63
C ILE A 120 -7.42 7.35 -7.47
N PRO A 121 -8.72 7.58 -7.71
CA PRO A 121 -9.61 8.23 -6.74
C PRO A 121 -9.68 7.55 -5.37
N ALA A 122 -9.65 6.21 -5.34
CA ALA A 122 -9.74 5.43 -4.11
C ALA A 122 -8.62 5.72 -3.09
N ILE A 123 -7.46 6.21 -3.57
CA ILE A 123 -6.30 6.54 -2.74
C ILE A 123 -5.89 8.02 -2.85
N GLY A 124 -6.67 8.84 -3.55
CA GLY A 124 -6.44 10.28 -3.68
C GLY A 124 -5.24 10.66 -4.55
N VAL A 125 -4.84 9.80 -5.49
CA VAL A 125 -3.77 10.12 -6.44
C VAL A 125 -4.32 10.96 -7.59
N ASP A 126 -3.64 12.06 -7.88
CA ASP A 126 -3.76 12.86 -9.09
C ASP A 126 -2.38 13.45 -9.40
N ALA A 127 -1.64 12.80 -10.30
CA ALA A 127 -0.22 13.04 -10.48
C ALA A 127 0.17 13.11 -11.97
N PRO A 128 1.02 14.08 -12.37
CA PRO A 128 1.62 14.08 -13.69
C PRO A 128 2.49 12.84 -13.91
N LEU A 129 2.55 12.40 -15.16
CA LEU A 129 3.43 11.33 -15.62
C LEU A 129 4.62 11.90 -16.37
N THR A 130 5.82 11.48 -15.97
CA THR A 130 7.06 11.71 -16.72
C THR A 130 7.53 10.41 -17.36
N GLY A 131 8.20 10.47 -18.50
CA GLY A 131 8.82 9.28 -19.06
C GLY A 131 10.02 8.84 -18.21
N VAL A 132 10.13 7.54 -17.98
CA VAL A 132 11.31 6.88 -17.39
C VAL A 132 11.79 5.76 -18.31
N GLY A 133 13.03 5.33 -18.12
CA GLY A 133 13.65 4.22 -18.84
C GLY A 133 14.20 3.21 -17.85
N LEU A 134 15.23 2.48 -18.27
CA LEU A 134 16.03 1.66 -17.37
C LEU A 134 17.19 2.48 -16.80
N ASP A 135 17.64 2.14 -15.60
CA ASP A 135 18.87 2.65 -15.02
C ASP A 135 20.11 1.90 -15.58
N PRO A 136 21.35 2.27 -15.18
CA PRO A 136 22.56 1.62 -15.68
C PRO A 136 22.66 0.12 -15.38
N ASP A 137 21.99 -0.34 -14.33
CA ASP A 137 21.99 -1.73 -13.88
C ASP A 137 20.83 -2.54 -14.53
N GLY A 138 20.01 -1.88 -15.38
CA GLY A 138 18.93 -2.51 -16.13
C GLY A 138 17.58 -2.52 -15.42
N TRP A 139 17.47 -1.84 -14.27
CA TRP A 139 16.24 -1.79 -13.48
C TRP A 139 15.31 -0.70 -14.00
N LEU A 140 14.01 -0.90 -13.85
CA LEU A 140 13.05 0.16 -14.16
C LEU A 140 13.28 1.36 -13.25
N ALA A 141 13.67 2.50 -13.83
CA ALA A 141 13.97 3.70 -13.06
C ALA A 141 12.70 4.30 -12.44
N ALA A 142 12.79 4.70 -11.17
CA ALA A 142 11.78 5.54 -10.51
C ALA A 142 11.78 6.97 -11.09
N PRO A 143 10.68 7.75 -10.95
CA PRO A 143 10.72 9.17 -11.25
C PRO A 143 11.79 9.90 -10.42
N PRO A 144 12.27 11.08 -10.85
CA PRO A 144 13.27 11.84 -10.11
C PRO A 144 12.91 12.01 -8.63
N PRO A 145 13.84 11.76 -7.69
CA PRO A 145 13.57 11.91 -6.27
C PRO A 145 13.32 13.39 -5.90
N GLY A 146 12.68 13.61 -4.75
CA GLY A 146 12.39 14.95 -4.23
C GLY A 146 11.16 15.64 -4.85
N VAL A 147 10.51 15.02 -5.85
CA VAL A 147 9.22 15.46 -6.38
C VAL A 147 8.13 14.49 -5.94
N ARG A 148 7.46 14.83 -4.84
CA ARG A 148 6.50 13.91 -4.18
C ARG A 148 5.32 13.49 -5.04
N ASN A 149 4.74 14.42 -5.81
CA ASN A 149 3.57 14.17 -6.65
C ASN A 149 3.99 13.99 -8.12
N LEU A 150 4.84 12.99 -8.38
CA LEU A 150 5.30 12.67 -9.74
C LEU A 150 5.40 11.16 -9.90
N ALA A 151 4.79 10.64 -10.96
CA ALA A 151 4.90 9.25 -11.35
C ALA A 151 5.70 9.11 -12.66
N GLY A 152 6.39 7.99 -12.82
CA GLY A 152 7.12 7.61 -14.02
C GLY A 152 6.33 6.63 -14.87
N TRP A 153 6.24 6.86 -16.17
CA TRP A 153 5.77 5.89 -17.16
C TRP A 153 6.96 5.29 -17.92
N TYR A 154 7.04 3.96 -17.99
CA TYR A 154 8.11 3.30 -18.73
C TYR A 154 7.92 3.46 -20.24
N ARG A 155 8.82 4.22 -20.88
CA ARG A 155 8.66 4.65 -22.27
C ARG A 155 8.78 3.54 -23.30
N ASP A 156 9.48 2.45 -22.96
CA ASP A 156 9.72 1.34 -23.88
C ASP A 156 8.64 0.24 -23.76
N ALA A 157 7.70 0.40 -22.83
CA ALA A 157 6.52 -0.44 -22.70
C ALA A 157 5.33 0.11 -23.51
N ALA A 158 4.21 -0.63 -23.54
CA ALA A 158 3.00 -0.16 -24.20
C ALA A 158 2.52 1.17 -23.57
N THR A 159 1.99 2.06 -24.41
CA THR A 159 1.33 3.27 -23.87
C THR A 159 0.01 2.90 -23.20
N PRO A 160 -0.36 3.51 -22.06
CA PRO A 160 -1.60 3.17 -21.34
C PRO A 160 -2.84 3.18 -22.25
N GLY A 161 -3.41 2.00 -22.48
CA GLY A 161 -4.62 1.78 -23.27
C GLY A 161 -4.35 1.12 -24.62
N ALA A 162 -3.10 1.06 -25.08
CA ALA A 162 -2.71 0.27 -26.24
C ALA A 162 -2.55 -1.22 -25.88
N THR A 163 -2.53 -2.09 -26.89
CA THR A 163 -2.23 -3.52 -26.73
C THR A 163 -0.85 -3.71 -26.09
N GLY A 164 -0.78 -4.58 -25.09
CA GLY A 164 0.42 -4.85 -24.31
C GLY A 164 0.28 -4.41 -22.86
N THR A 165 1.40 -4.39 -22.16
CA THR A 165 1.45 -4.01 -20.75
C THR A 165 2.05 -2.62 -20.61
N ALA A 166 1.26 -1.66 -20.13
CA ALA A 166 1.77 -0.35 -19.72
C ALA A 166 2.26 -0.40 -18.27
N VAL A 167 3.35 0.31 -17.98
CA VAL A 167 4.00 0.27 -16.67
C VAL A 167 4.17 1.67 -16.13
N VAL A 168 3.69 1.90 -14.91
CA VAL A 168 3.82 3.14 -14.15
C VAL A 168 4.50 2.85 -12.81
N THR A 169 5.47 3.66 -12.43
CA THR A 169 6.25 3.55 -11.19
C THR A 169 6.21 4.87 -10.42
N GLY A 170 6.37 4.81 -9.11
CA GLY A 170 6.43 6.00 -8.27
C GLY A 170 7.01 5.67 -6.92
N HIS A 171 7.43 6.70 -6.19
CA HIS A 171 7.96 6.54 -4.84
C HIS A 171 6.84 6.22 -3.85
N VAL A 172 7.15 5.36 -2.89
CA VAL A 172 6.27 5.09 -1.73
C VAL A 172 6.39 6.23 -0.72
N ASP A 173 7.60 6.61 -0.35
CA ASP A 173 7.94 7.70 0.55
C ASP A 173 9.36 8.21 0.29
N ASP A 174 9.72 9.28 1.00
CA ASP A 174 11.07 9.83 1.09
C ASP A 174 11.34 10.36 2.51
N ALA A 175 12.51 10.95 2.73
CA ALA A 175 12.90 11.54 4.02
C ALA A 175 11.94 12.62 4.51
N ALA A 176 11.18 13.23 3.62
CA ALA A 176 10.21 14.25 3.98
C ALA A 176 8.83 13.61 4.25
N GLY A 177 8.56 12.36 3.86
CA GLY A 177 7.36 11.58 4.20
C GLY A 177 6.71 10.86 3.00
N PRO A 178 5.41 10.53 3.08
CA PRO A 178 4.69 9.86 1.99
C PRO A 178 4.85 10.53 0.62
N ALA A 179 4.98 9.72 -0.43
CA ALA A 179 5.05 10.15 -1.82
C ALA A 179 3.83 9.64 -2.64
N VAL A 180 3.87 9.80 -3.96
CA VAL A 180 2.72 9.60 -4.87
C VAL A 180 2.01 8.26 -4.68
N PHE A 181 2.75 7.16 -4.41
CA PHE A 181 2.18 5.82 -4.30
C PHE A 181 2.27 5.23 -2.90
N TYR A 182 2.39 6.07 -1.86
CA TYR A 182 2.39 5.61 -0.46
C TYR A 182 1.22 4.67 -0.12
N ARG A 183 0.03 4.97 -0.66
CA ARG A 183 -1.21 4.26 -0.36
C ARG A 183 -1.55 3.15 -1.37
N LEU A 184 -0.65 2.84 -2.30
CA LEU A 184 -0.95 1.95 -3.43
C LEU A 184 -1.39 0.55 -2.99
N GLY A 185 -0.75 -0.01 -1.97
CA GLY A 185 -1.12 -1.33 -1.43
C GLY A 185 -2.48 -1.36 -0.73
N GLY A 186 -3.11 -0.20 -0.51
CA GLY A 186 -4.47 -0.11 0.03
C GLY A 186 -5.58 -0.22 -1.02
N LEU A 187 -5.22 -0.34 -2.31
CA LEU A 187 -6.19 -0.54 -3.38
C LEU A 187 -6.85 -1.91 -3.29
N LYS A 188 -8.06 -1.97 -3.82
CA LYS A 188 -8.90 -3.15 -3.86
C LYS A 188 -9.29 -3.50 -5.28
N ARG A 189 -9.73 -4.74 -5.47
CA ARG A 189 -10.41 -5.14 -6.71
C ARG A 189 -11.59 -4.21 -6.99
N GLY A 190 -11.73 -3.82 -8.26
CA GLY A 190 -12.80 -2.93 -8.71
C GLY A 190 -12.44 -1.44 -8.60
N ASP A 191 -11.36 -1.09 -7.90
CA ASP A 191 -10.89 0.29 -7.90
C ASP A 191 -10.45 0.71 -9.30
N ILE A 192 -10.64 1.99 -9.61
CA ILE A 192 -10.38 2.54 -10.94
C ILE A 192 -9.07 3.32 -10.95
N VAL A 193 -8.25 3.04 -11.97
CA VAL A 193 -7.08 3.82 -12.35
C VAL A 193 -7.39 4.51 -13.67
N LYS A 194 -7.31 5.83 -13.71
CA LYS A 194 -7.53 6.63 -14.92
C LYS A 194 -6.21 7.19 -15.42
N VAL A 195 -5.99 7.11 -16.73
CA VAL A 195 -4.82 7.72 -17.37
C VAL A 195 -5.27 8.66 -18.47
N ASP A 196 -5.01 9.95 -18.26
CA ASP A 196 -5.22 10.98 -19.28
C ASP A 196 -4.12 10.88 -20.31
N ARG A 197 -4.48 10.97 -21.58
CA ARG A 197 -3.56 10.79 -22.71
C ARG A 197 -3.44 12.06 -23.54
N GLU A 198 -2.33 12.22 -24.24
CA GLU A 198 -2.07 13.36 -25.13
C GLU A 198 -3.04 13.43 -26.33
N ASP A 199 -3.76 12.35 -26.62
CA ASP A 199 -4.81 12.32 -27.66
C ASP A 199 -6.19 12.81 -27.16
N GLY A 200 -6.26 13.32 -25.93
CA GLY A 200 -7.47 13.87 -25.33
C GLY A 200 -8.43 12.85 -24.75
N ARG A 201 -8.11 11.55 -24.84
CA ARG A 201 -8.90 10.46 -24.24
C ARG A 201 -8.40 10.11 -22.85
N THR A 202 -9.30 9.58 -22.03
CA THR A 202 -8.96 8.99 -20.73
C THR A 202 -9.12 7.47 -20.81
N ALA A 203 -8.03 6.74 -20.60
CA ALA A 203 -8.10 5.29 -20.46
C ALA A 203 -8.47 4.93 -19.02
N GLU A 204 -9.58 4.21 -18.83
CA GLU A 204 -10.03 3.76 -17.50
C GLU A 204 -9.74 2.26 -17.32
N PHE A 205 -8.91 1.96 -16.33
CA PHE A 205 -8.51 0.61 -15.97
C PHE A 205 -9.16 0.20 -14.66
N THR A 206 -9.66 -1.04 -14.60
CA THR A 206 -10.17 -1.63 -13.37
C THR A 206 -9.15 -2.57 -12.76
N VAL A 207 -8.83 -2.36 -11.49
CA VAL A 207 -7.94 -3.21 -10.70
C VAL A 207 -8.56 -4.59 -10.51
N TYR A 208 -7.81 -5.64 -10.83
CA TYR A 208 -8.23 -7.03 -10.59
C TYR A 208 -7.37 -7.74 -9.53
N ALA A 209 -6.10 -7.32 -9.37
CA ALA A 209 -5.23 -7.81 -8.31
C ALA A 209 -4.27 -6.74 -7.77
N VAL A 210 -3.90 -6.87 -6.50
CA VAL A 210 -2.84 -6.10 -5.83
C VAL A 210 -1.99 -7.09 -5.03
N GLU A 211 -0.71 -7.19 -5.37
CA GLU A 211 0.22 -8.16 -4.79
C GLU A 211 1.50 -7.49 -4.31
N VAL A 212 2.18 -8.13 -3.36
CA VAL A 212 3.53 -7.77 -2.93
C VAL A 212 4.47 -8.87 -3.37
N PHE A 213 5.51 -8.51 -4.11
CA PHE A 213 6.59 -9.43 -4.49
C PHE A 213 7.87 -9.07 -3.76
N ASP A 214 8.60 -10.10 -3.32
CA ASP A 214 9.95 -9.93 -2.79
C ASP A 214 10.87 -9.36 -3.88
N ALA A 215 11.75 -8.42 -3.52
CA ALA A 215 12.66 -7.81 -4.48
C ALA A 215 13.68 -8.82 -5.05
N ALA A 216 14.05 -9.85 -4.29
CA ALA A 216 15.00 -10.87 -4.71
C ALA A 216 14.39 -11.95 -5.63
N ASP A 217 13.06 -12.13 -5.58
CA ASP A 217 12.31 -13.09 -6.41
C ASP A 217 11.21 -12.38 -7.22
N PHE A 218 11.55 -11.23 -7.79
CA PHE A 218 10.58 -10.42 -8.52
C PHE A 218 10.16 -11.08 -9.84
N PRO A 219 8.85 -11.36 -10.06
CA PRO A 219 8.37 -12.11 -11.22
C PRO A 219 8.29 -11.23 -12.46
N SER A 220 9.45 -10.80 -12.97
CA SER A 220 9.62 -9.80 -14.04
C SER A 220 8.76 -10.09 -15.28
N ARG A 221 8.72 -11.36 -15.74
CA ARG A 221 7.89 -11.76 -16.89
C ARG A 221 6.39 -11.58 -16.65
N ARG A 222 5.90 -11.82 -15.42
CA ARG A 222 4.48 -11.65 -15.08
C ARG A 222 4.10 -10.18 -14.98
N VAL A 223 5.04 -9.35 -14.53
CA VAL A 223 4.81 -7.92 -14.34
C VAL A 223 4.98 -7.16 -15.66
N TYR A 224 6.07 -7.37 -16.38
CA TYR A 224 6.41 -6.59 -17.57
C TYR A 224 6.07 -7.24 -18.91
N GLY A 225 5.80 -8.55 -18.92
CA GLY A 225 5.51 -9.28 -20.14
C GLY A 225 4.31 -8.72 -20.89
N ASP A 226 4.41 -8.72 -22.22
CA ASP A 226 3.34 -8.26 -23.10
C ASP A 226 2.11 -9.17 -23.02
N THR A 227 0.96 -8.57 -23.29
CA THR A 227 -0.34 -9.25 -23.37
C THR A 227 -1.04 -8.92 -24.68
N ASP A 228 -2.06 -9.71 -25.02
CA ASP A 228 -2.94 -9.47 -26.17
C ASP A 228 -4.02 -8.39 -25.89
N ARG A 229 -4.06 -7.87 -24.67
CA ARG A 229 -5.03 -6.90 -24.17
C ARG A 229 -4.33 -5.62 -23.74
N ALA A 230 -5.11 -4.59 -23.39
CA ALA A 230 -4.58 -3.36 -22.81
C ALA A 230 -4.52 -3.49 -21.28
N GLU A 231 -3.33 -3.78 -20.76
CA GLU A 231 -3.07 -4.00 -19.34
C GLU A 231 -2.24 -2.84 -18.77
N LEU A 232 -2.43 -2.57 -17.48
CA LEU A 232 -1.69 -1.58 -16.72
C LEU A 232 -1.08 -2.22 -15.47
N ARG A 233 0.15 -1.85 -15.18
CA ARG A 233 0.85 -2.15 -13.94
C ARG A 233 1.24 -0.85 -13.26
N VAL A 234 0.86 -0.69 -12.00
CA VAL A 234 1.31 0.42 -11.16
C VAL A 234 2.17 -0.15 -10.04
N LEU A 235 3.42 0.31 -9.95
CA LEU A 235 4.45 -0.23 -9.08
C LEU A 235 4.94 0.81 -8.08
N THR A 236 5.26 0.36 -6.88
CA THR A 236 5.98 1.14 -5.86
C THR A 236 6.75 0.20 -4.94
N CYS A 237 7.77 0.71 -4.25
CA CYS A 237 8.43 -0.02 -3.16
C CYS A 237 7.41 -0.37 -2.04
N GLY A 238 7.58 -1.53 -1.40
CA GLY A 238 6.69 -1.99 -0.34
C GLY A 238 7.18 -3.25 0.38
N GLY A 239 6.26 -4.03 0.94
CA GLY A 239 6.63 -5.14 1.83
C GLY A 239 7.21 -4.63 3.16
N ARG A 240 8.00 -5.48 3.82
CA ARG A 240 8.61 -5.15 5.11
C ARG A 240 9.72 -4.10 4.91
N TYR A 241 9.77 -3.14 5.82
CA TYR A 241 10.90 -2.23 5.90
C TYR A 241 12.03 -2.85 6.72
N ARG A 242 13.22 -2.91 6.14
CA ARG A 242 14.46 -3.34 6.79
C ARG A 242 15.18 -2.13 7.36
N GLU A 243 15.43 -2.16 8.66
CA GLU A 243 16.27 -1.18 9.36
C GLU A 243 17.75 -1.62 9.36
N GLY A 244 18.66 -0.69 9.70
CA GLY A 244 20.09 -0.98 9.90
C GLY A 244 21.00 -0.29 8.88
N ASP A 245 22.13 -0.92 8.57
CA ASP A 245 23.21 -0.33 7.77
C ASP A 245 22.85 -0.09 6.30
N ASP A 246 21.81 -0.77 5.80
CA ASP A 246 21.29 -0.59 4.44
C ASP A 246 19.76 -0.56 4.48
N PRO A 247 19.16 0.58 4.86
CA PRO A 247 17.73 0.62 5.14
C PRO A 247 16.88 0.67 3.86
N GLY A 248 15.75 -0.04 3.84
CA GLY A 248 14.87 -0.06 2.66
C GLY A 248 13.74 -1.10 2.69
N TYR A 249 12.84 -0.99 1.71
CA TYR A 249 11.69 -1.88 1.54
C TYR A 249 12.05 -3.18 0.84
N GLU A 250 11.84 -4.33 1.48
CA GLU A 250 12.25 -5.65 0.99
C GLU A 250 11.43 -6.18 -0.22
N GLY A 251 10.39 -5.45 -0.65
CA GLY A 251 9.56 -5.87 -1.77
C GLY A 251 8.94 -4.72 -2.55
N ASN A 252 8.02 -5.09 -3.42
CA ASN A 252 7.33 -4.19 -4.34
C ASN A 252 5.85 -4.48 -4.36
N VAL A 253 5.03 -3.44 -4.19
CA VAL A 253 3.59 -3.52 -4.44
C VAL A 253 3.37 -3.39 -5.95
N VAL A 254 2.62 -4.32 -6.52
CA VAL A 254 2.23 -4.32 -7.92
C VAL A 254 0.71 -4.38 -8.02
N VAL A 255 0.13 -3.34 -8.61
CA VAL A 255 -1.28 -3.29 -8.96
C VAL A 255 -1.44 -3.79 -10.39
N PHE A 256 -2.35 -4.73 -10.58
CA PHE A 256 -2.73 -5.28 -11.87
C PHE A 256 -4.11 -4.75 -12.25
N ALA A 257 -4.20 -4.04 -13.37
CA ALA A 257 -5.43 -3.47 -13.86
C ALA A 257 -5.57 -3.68 -15.38
N ARG A 258 -6.81 -3.77 -15.86
CA ARG A 258 -7.11 -3.92 -17.29
C ARG A 258 -8.02 -2.82 -17.80
N LEU A 259 -7.85 -2.42 -19.05
CA LEU A 259 -8.69 -1.42 -19.69
C LEU A 259 -10.14 -1.94 -19.72
N THR A 260 -11.06 -1.12 -19.21
CA THR A 260 -12.49 -1.46 -19.13
C THR A 260 -13.38 -0.40 -19.74
N ASP A 261 -12.90 0.84 -19.82
CA ASP A 261 -13.67 1.94 -20.39
C ASP A 261 -12.76 3.04 -20.94
N VAL A 262 -13.35 3.96 -21.71
CA VAL A 262 -12.68 5.12 -22.28
C VAL A 262 -13.61 6.33 -22.22
N ALA A 263 -13.13 7.44 -21.64
CA ALA A 263 -13.83 8.72 -21.60
C ALA A 263 -13.21 9.75 -22.56
#